data_AF-A0A662D8X1-F1
#
_entry.id   AF-A0A662D8X1-F1
#
_cell.length_a   1.000
_cell.length_b   1.000
_cell.length_c   1.000
_cell.angle_alpha   90.00
_cell.angle_beta   90.00
_cell.angle_gamma   90.00
#
_symmetry.space_group_name_H-M   'P 1'
#
loop_
_entity.id
_entity.type
_entity.pdbx_description
1 polymer ?
#
loop_
_entity_poly.entity_id
_entity_poly.type
_entity_poly.pdbx_seq_one_letter_code
_entity_poly.pdbx_strand_id
1 'polypeptide(L)'
;MKVDYERLKRTAFLLHAPYVRGGLYGPLLRGYAGGPGGTAIVLVAHHFLWLCFFQAQRHNAFPIHINYMCNTDRMLLWLLSVSGQALARNTHLVSASNAFMASGPCTEMVIYELAAHSIISTVSGWHLNPAAVARNRHTEHATGMEARIHAEIGHATAGSGITQQEANFIVDKLLEKYENRLSNPPI
;
A
#
# COMPACT_ATOMS: atom_id res chain seq x y z
N MET A 1 2.35 -14.46 9.64
CA MET A 1 1.00 -14.96 9.33
C MET A 1 0.35 -15.38 10.62
N LYS A 2 -0.70 -14.68 11.05
CA LYS A 2 -1.45 -14.99 12.28
C LYS A 2 -2.92 -14.71 12.04
N VAL A 3 -3.78 -15.59 12.56
CA VAL A 3 -5.24 -15.51 12.47
C VAL A 3 -5.82 -15.75 13.87
N ASP A 4 -6.95 -15.13 14.17
CA ASP A 4 -7.74 -15.38 15.38
C ASP A 4 -9.10 -16.00 15.02
N TYR A 5 -9.75 -16.57 16.04
CA TYR A 5 -11.06 -17.19 15.89
C TYR A 5 -12.18 -16.20 15.56
N GLU A 6 -12.02 -14.92 15.89
CA GLU A 6 -13.04 -13.91 15.60
C GLU A 6 -13.15 -13.68 14.08
N ARG A 7 -12.01 -13.55 13.40
CA ARG A 7 -11.93 -13.44 11.94
C ARG A 7 -12.53 -14.67 11.25
N LEU A 8 -12.27 -15.88 11.75
CA LEU A 8 -12.86 -17.10 11.21
C LEU A 8 -14.40 -17.12 11.34
N LYS A 9 -14.95 -16.72 12.50
CA LYS A 9 -16.40 -16.59 12.70
C LYS A 9 -17.04 -15.57 11.75
N ARG A 10 -16.39 -14.41 11.57
CA ARG A 10 -16.86 -13.38 10.62
C ARG A 10 -16.86 -13.90 9.19
N THR A 11 -15.86 -14.68 8.81
CA THR A 11 -15.82 -15.33 7.49
C THR A 11 -16.96 -16.32 7.32
N ALA A 12 -17.24 -17.18 8.31
CA ALA A 12 -18.38 -18.10 8.23
C ALA A 12 -19.69 -17.36 7.98
N PHE A 13 -19.92 -16.24 8.66
CA PHE A 13 -21.06 -15.37 8.38
C PHE A 13 -21.03 -14.78 6.95
N LEU A 14 -19.89 -14.22 6.53
CA LEU A 14 -19.73 -13.59 5.20
C LEU A 14 -19.80 -14.58 4.02
N LEU A 15 -19.68 -15.89 4.28
CA LEU A 15 -19.93 -16.92 3.25
C LEU A 15 -21.41 -17.04 2.90
N HIS A 16 -22.30 -16.70 3.84
CA HIS A 16 -23.76 -16.75 3.67
C HIS A 16 -24.40 -15.37 3.48
N ALA A 17 -23.62 -14.30 3.53
CA ALA A 17 -24.07 -12.93 3.31
C ALA A 17 -23.73 -12.46 1.88
N PRO A 18 -24.49 -11.51 1.30
CA PRO A 18 -24.25 -11.01 -0.05
C PRO A 18 -23.08 -10.01 -0.16
N TYR A 19 -22.29 -9.83 0.91
CA TYR A 19 -21.23 -8.82 0.97
C TYR A 19 -19.91 -9.30 0.35
N VAL A 20 -19.20 -8.38 -0.29
CA VAL A 20 -17.86 -8.64 -0.82
C VAL A 20 -16.88 -8.92 0.31
N ARG A 21 -16.21 -10.07 0.25
CA ARG A 21 -15.18 -10.47 1.22
C ARG A 21 -13.86 -9.78 0.90
N GLY A 22 -13.45 -8.88 1.79
CA GLY A 22 -12.17 -8.18 1.69
C GLY A 22 -11.11 -8.74 2.63
N GLY A 23 -9.95 -9.11 2.11
CA GLY A 23 -8.77 -9.41 2.90
C GLY A 23 -7.95 -8.15 3.14
N LEU A 24 -7.70 -7.80 4.41
CA LEU A 24 -6.90 -6.64 4.79
C LEU A 24 -5.68 -7.13 5.59
N TYR A 25 -4.48 -6.86 5.09
CA TYR A 25 -3.24 -7.32 5.72
C TYR A 25 -2.07 -6.39 5.44
N GLY A 26 -1.27 -6.13 6.48
CA GLY A 26 -0.16 -5.20 6.44
C GLY A 26 1.01 -5.79 7.22
N PRO A 27 1.91 -6.54 6.57
CA PRO A 27 3.09 -7.03 7.25
C PRO A 27 3.99 -5.85 7.63
N LEU A 28 4.60 -5.92 8.81
CA LEU A 28 5.47 -4.87 9.31
C LEU A 28 6.88 -5.06 8.76
N LEU A 29 7.40 -4.04 8.07
CA LEU A 29 8.81 -3.97 7.73
C LEU A 29 9.63 -3.76 9.01
N ARG A 30 10.74 -4.51 9.16
CA ARG A 30 11.52 -4.65 10.40
C ARG A 30 10.76 -5.30 11.56
N GLY A 31 9.63 -5.95 11.27
CA GLY A 31 8.95 -6.83 12.21
C GLY A 31 9.54 -8.24 12.19
N TYR A 32 8.69 -9.24 12.48
CA TYR A 32 9.10 -10.65 12.53
C TYR A 32 9.68 -11.20 11.22
N ALA A 33 9.31 -10.60 10.08
CA ALA A 33 9.81 -10.98 8.76
C ALA A 33 11.19 -10.38 8.44
N GLY A 34 11.73 -9.53 9.31
CA GLY A 34 13.02 -8.87 9.13
C GLY A 34 12.98 -7.78 8.06
N GLY A 35 13.90 -7.86 7.11
CA GLY A 35 14.10 -6.88 6.05
C GLY A 35 13.05 -6.92 4.93
N PRO A 36 13.20 -6.06 3.92
CA PRO A 36 12.19 -5.89 2.86
C PRO A 36 11.93 -7.18 2.06
N GLY A 37 12.96 -8.00 1.80
CA GLY A 37 12.76 -9.28 1.10
C GLY A 37 11.88 -10.26 1.87
N GLY A 38 12.13 -10.43 3.18
CA GLY A 38 11.32 -11.30 4.03
C GLY A 38 9.89 -10.77 4.19
N THR A 39 9.73 -9.46 4.37
CA THR A 39 8.41 -8.82 4.45
C THR A 39 7.63 -8.97 3.12
N ALA A 40 8.29 -8.90 1.96
CA ALA A 40 7.66 -9.12 0.65
C ALA A 40 7.11 -10.54 0.51
N ILE A 41 7.90 -11.55 0.87
CA ILE A 41 7.46 -12.96 0.89
C ILE A 41 6.26 -13.12 1.81
N VAL A 42 6.31 -12.53 3.01
CA VAL A 42 5.21 -12.57 3.96
C VAL A 42 3.96 -11.85 3.44
N LEU A 43 4.10 -10.77 2.67
CA LEU A 43 2.97 -10.08 2.03
C LEU A 43 2.25 -11.00 1.06
N VAL A 44 2.98 -11.63 0.14
CA VAL A 44 2.42 -12.58 -0.83
C VAL A 44 1.84 -13.81 -0.13
N ALA A 45 2.48 -14.29 0.95
CA ALA A 45 1.94 -15.40 1.73
C ALA A 45 0.60 -15.05 2.41
N HIS A 46 0.44 -13.81 2.91
CA HIS A 46 -0.86 -13.35 3.39
C HIS A 46 -1.89 -13.27 2.27
N HIS A 47 -1.50 -12.85 1.07
CA HIS A 47 -2.38 -12.84 -0.09
C HIS A 47 -3.03 -14.22 -0.30
N PHE A 48 -2.22 -15.29 -0.33
CA PHE A 48 -2.72 -16.67 -0.44
C PHE A 48 -3.51 -17.13 0.79
N LEU A 49 -3.10 -16.78 2.00
CA LEU A 49 -3.87 -17.07 3.21
C LEU A 49 -5.30 -16.53 3.11
N TRP A 50 -5.45 -15.29 2.64
CA TRP A 50 -6.75 -14.65 2.45
C TRP A 50 -7.59 -15.27 1.33
N LEU A 51 -6.95 -15.72 0.26
CA LEU A 51 -7.62 -16.46 -0.79
C LEU A 51 -8.13 -17.82 -0.29
N CYS A 52 -7.26 -18.63 0.33
CA CYS A 52 -7.55 -20.01 0.67
C CYS A 52 -8.47 -20.18 1.89
N PHE A 53 -8.23 -19.43 2.96
CA PHE A 53 -8.96 -19.63 4.24
C PHE A 53 -10.14 -18.71 4.41
N PHE A 54 -10.08 -17.51 3.80
CA PHE A 54 -11.10 -16.48 3.99
C PHE A 54 -11.95 -16.24 2.74
N GLN A 55 -11.64 -16.91 1.64
CA GLN A 55 -12.30 -16.74 0.33
C GLN A 55 -12.43 -15.26 -0.03
N ALA A 56 -11.36 -14.49 0.22
CA ALA A 56 -11.31 -13.08 -0.11
C ALA A 56 -11.47 -12.88 -1.62
N GLN A 57 -12.36 -11.96 -1.99
CA GLN A 57 -12.62 -11.58 -3.38
C GLN A 57 -11.84 -10.32 -3.77
N ARG A 58 -11.53 -9.46 -2.79
CA ARG A 58 -10.66 -8.30 -2.94
C ARG A 58 -9.58 -8.32 -1.86
N HIS A 59 -8.39 -7.88 -2.22
CA HIS A 59 -7.24 -7.84 -1.34
C HIS A 59 -6.76 -6.41 -1.15
N ASN A 60 -6.53 -6.01 0.09
CA ASN A 60 -5.97 -4.71 0.45
C ASN A 60 -4.69 -4.94 1.24
N ALA A 61 -3.55 -4.66 0.61
CA ALA A 61 -2.24 -4.76 1.21
C ALA A 61 -1.80 -3.40 1.75
N PHE A 62 -1.34 -3.34 3.01
CA PHE A 62 -0.83 -2.12 3.64
C PHE A 62 0.45 -2.39 4.44
N PRO A 63 1.54 -2.88 3.82
CA PRO A 63 2.79 -3.05 4.55
C PRO A 63 3.24 -1.70 5.09
N ILE A 64 3.70 -1.62 6.34
CA ILE A 64 4.08 -0.36 6.99
C ILE A 64 5.41 -0.49 7.71
N HIS A 65 6.16 0.61 7.76
CA HIS A 65 7.47 0.64 8.40
C HIS A 65 7.26 0.81 9.90
N ILE A 66 7.80 -0.08 10.73
CA ILE A 66 7.53 -0.07 12.18
C ILE A 66 7.86 1.26 12.87
N ASN A 67 8.93 1.94 12.43
CA ASN A 67 9.34 3.24 12.95
C ASN A 67 8.55 4.43 12.38
N TYR A 68 8.34 4.48 11.05
CA TYR A 68 7.77 5.65 10.38
C TYR A 68 6.24 5.58 10.25
N MET A 69 5.65 4.39 10.36
CA MET A 69 4.21 4.13 10.26
C MET A 69 3.60 4.64 8.94
N CYS A 70 4.40 4.63 7.89
CA CYS A 70 4.02 4.93 6.52
C CYS A 70 4.48 3.78 5.61
N ASN A 71 4.10 3.85 4.34
CA ASN A 71 4.54 2.91 3.31
C ASN A 71 5.14 3.56 2.07
N THR A 72 5.65 4.76 2.29
CA THR A 72 6.30 5.64 1.32
C THR A 72 7.80 5.73 1.58
N ASP A 73 8.35 4.94 2.50
CA ASP A 73 9.80 4.81 2.62
C ASP A 73 10.38 3.99 1.46
N ARG A 74 11.65 4.23 1.14
CA ARG A 74 12.37 3.59 0.03
C ARG A 74 12.26 2.06 0.02
N MET A 75 12.35 1.40 1.18
CA MET A 75 12.28 -0.05 1.26
C MET A 75 10.86 -0.57 1.03
N LEU A 76 9.84 0.15 1.50
CA LEU A 76 8.44 -0.24 1.27
C LEU A 76 7.97 0.03 -0.15
N LEU A 77 8.43 1.13 -0.76
CA LEU A 77 8.19 1.39 -2.17
C LEU A 77 8.80 0.28 -3.05
N TRP A 78 10.02 -0.14 -2.76
CA TRP A 78 10.61 -1.32 -3.42
C TRP A 78 9.79 -2.59 -3.17
N LEU A 79 9.38 -2.84 -1.91
CA LEU A 79 8.61 -4.01 -1.53
C LEU A 79 7.25 -4.07 -2.26
N LEU A 80 6.55 -2.94 -2.34
CA LEU A 80 5.30 -2.81 -3.08
C LEU A 80 5.55 -3.08 -4.56
N SER A 81 6.62 -2.56 -5.14
CA SER A 81 6.96 -2.81 -6.55
C SER A 81 7.13 -4.30 -6.85
N VAL A 82 8.00 -5.00 -6.11
CA VAL A 82 8.27 -6.42 -6.38
C VAL A 82 7.07 -7.31 -6.07
N SER A 83 6.32 -7.01 -5.00
CA SER A 83 5.15 -7.80 -4.62
C SER A 83 3.99 -7.59 -5.59
N GLY A 84 3.78 -6.35 -6.05
CA GLY A 84 2.76 -6.03 -7.04
C GLY A 84 3.01 -6.75 -8.35
N GLN A 85 4.22 -6.65 -8.88
CA GLN A 85 4.59 -7.32 -10.13
C GLN A 85 4.44 -8.83 -10.01
N ALA A 86 4.81 -9.42 -8.87
CA ALA A 86 4.62 -10.85 -8.62
C ALA A 86 3.13 -11.22 -8.63
N LEU A 87 2.27 -10.49 -7.93
CA LEU A 87 0.84 -10.75 -7.90
C LEU A 87 0.18 -10.52 -9.27
N ALA A 88 0.49 -9.43 -9.95
CA ALA A 88 -0.10 -9.07 -11.23
C ALA A 88 0.29 -10.05 -12.36
N ARG A 89 1.50 -10.61 -12.33
CA ARG A 89 1.95 -11.60 -13.32
C ARG A 89 1.43 -13.01 -13.07
N ASN A 90 1.14 -13.35 -11.82
CA ASN A 90 0.83 -14.74 -11.42
C ASN A 90 -0.62 -14.94 -10.96
N THR A 91 -1.41 -13.87 -10.85
CA THR A 91 -2.81 -13.92 -10.41
C THR A 91 -3.66 -12.93 -11.22
N HIS A 92 -4.97 -13.14 -11.22
CA HIS A 92 -5.95 -12.21 -11.78
C HIS A 92 -6.86 -11.62 -10.69
N LEU A 93 -6.31 -11.46 -9.48
CA LEU A 93 -7.07 -11.04 -8.30
C LEU A 93 -7.06 -9.52 -8.14
N VAL A 94 -8.19 -8.97 -7.67
CA VAL A 94 -8.29 -7.54 -7.35
C VAL A 94 -7.47 -7.26 -6.11
N SER A 95 -6.29 -6.67 -6.34
CA SER A 95 -5.27 -6.42 -5.31
C SER A 95 -4.96 -4.94 -5.26
N ALA A 96 -5.31 -4.30 -4.15
CA ALA A 96 -5.06 -2.88 -3.93
C ALA A 96 -3.93 -2.66 -2.92
N SER A 97 -3.10 -1.68 -3.20
CA SER A 97 -2.12 -1.13 -2.26
C SER A 97 -2.76 0.04 -1.51
N ASN A 98 -3.01 -0.12 -0.22
CA ASN A 98 -3.50 0.98 0.62
C ASN A 98 -2.33 1.90 0.94
N ALA A 99 -2.45 3.17 0.55
CA ALA A 99 -1.42 4.16 0.77
C ALA A 99 -1.49 4.72 2.21
N PHE A 100 -0.35 4.80 2.90
CA PHE A 100 -0.19 5.38 4.23
C PHE A 100 0.95 6.40 4.20
N MET A 101 0.60 7.68 4.26
CA MET A 101 1.56 8.79 4.22
C MET A 101 2.04 9.14 5.62
N ALA A 102 3.31 9.54 5.74
CA ALA A 102 3.87 10.04 6.98
C ALA A 102 3.36 11.44 7.28
N SER A 103 3.31 12.33 6.28
CA SER A 103 2.85 13.70 6.42
C SER A 103 1.33 13.84 6.42
N GLY A 104 0.83 14.93 6.99
CA GLY A 104 -0.58 15.27 7.02
C GLY A 104 -1.07 16.09 5.82
N PRO A 105 -2.38 16.42 5.81
CA PRO A 105 -3.03 17.15 4.73
C PRO A 105 -2.47 18.58 4.60
N CYS A 106 -2.68 19.21 3.45
CA CYS A 106 -2.22 20.59 3.18
C CYS A 106 -0.69 20.81 3.34
N THR A 107 0.11 19.75 3.20
CA THR A 107 1.58 19.84 3.20
C THR A 107 2.14 19.57 1.80
N GLU A 108 3.28 20.16 1.46
CA GLU A 108 3.95 19.81 0.19
C GLU A 108 4.47 18.37 0.21
N MET A 109 4.89 17.89 1.40
CA MET A 109 5.41 16.54 1.58
C MET A 109 4.38 15.47 1.21
N VAL A 110 3.10 15.66 1.53
CA VAL A 110 2.07 14.65 1.23
C VAL A 110 1.92 14.46 -0.27
N ILE A 111 2.11 15.52 -1.07
CA ILE A 111 2.05 15.44 -2.53
C ILE A 111 3.18 14.53 -3.05
N TYR A 112 4.40 14.68 -2.53
CA TYR A 112 5.54 13.84 -2.93
C TYR A 112 5.36 12.38 -2.51
N GLU A 113 4.85 12.13 -1.30
CA GLU A 113 4.56 10.79 -0.82
C GLU A 113 3.45 10.11 -1.64
N LEU A 114 2.36 10.83 -1.93
CA LEU A 114 1.25 10.35 -2.76
C LEU A 114 1.70 10.05 -4.18
N ALA A 115 2.54 10.91 -4.76
CA ALA A 115 3.09 10.73 -6.09
C ALA A 115 3.97 9.46 -6.15
N ALA A 116 4.90 9.30 -5.21
CA ALA A 116 5.79 8.16 -5.17
C ALA A 116 5.02 6.83 -5.03
N HIS A 117 4.06 6.78 -4.10
CA HIS A 117 3.23 5.58 -3.91
C HIS A 117 2.33 5.32 -5.13
N SER A 118 1.68 6.33 -5.68
CA SER A 118 0.76 6.18 -6.82
C SER A 118 1.48 5.66 -8.05
N ILE A 119 2.64 6.25 -8.40
CA ILE A 119 3.44 5.84 -9.55
C ILE A 119 3.85 4.37 -9.41
N ILE A 120 4.50 4.00 -8.29
CA ILE A 120 4.98 2.63 -8.07
C ILE A 120 3.84 1.62 -8.08
N SER A 121 2.75 1.95 -7.40
CA SER A 121 1.61 1.04 -7.29
C SER A 121 1.02 0.77 -8.67
N THR A 122 0.82 1.83 -9.46
CA THR A 122 0.26 1.74 -10.81
C THR A 122 1.15 0.92 -11.74
N VAL A 123 2.44 1.24 -11.87
CA VAL A 123 3.35 0.53 -12.80
C VAL A 123 3.64 -0.92 -12.39
N SER A 124 3.36 -1.26 -11.12
CA SER A 124 3.54 -2.61 -10.58
C SER A 124 2.27 -3.45 -10.64
N GLY A 125 1.15 -2.91 -11.13
CA GLY A 125 -0.11 -3.63 -11.29
C GLY A 125 -0.99 -3.67 -10.04
N TRP A 126 -0.74 -2.81 -9.06
CA TRP A 126 -1.67 -2.61 -7.94
C TRP A 126 -2.85 -1.75 -8.35
N HIS A 127 -4.01 -2.04 -7.78
CA HIS A 127 -5.14 -1.12 -7.76
C HIS A 127 -4.90 -0.06 -6.68
N LEU A 128 -5.31 1.17 -6.95
CA LEU A 128 -5.17 2.26 -5.98
C LEU A 128 -6.36 2.28 -5.01
N ASN A 129 -6.06 2.55 -3.74
CA ASN A 129 -7.06 2.85 -2.72
C ASN A 129 -6.84 4.27 -2.18
N PRO A 130 -7.86 4.89 -1.56
CA PRO A 130 -7.71 6.17 -0.89
C PRO A 130 -6.55 6.14 0.11
N ALA A 131 -5.77 7.22 0.13
CA ALA A 131 -4.62 7.34 1.01
C ALA A 131 -5.05 7.74 2.43
N ALA A 132 -4.45 7.09 3.43
CA ALA A 132 -4.49 7.56 4.80
C ALA A 132 -3.26 8.44 5.05
N VAL A 133 -3.47 9.64 5.60
CA VAL A 133 -2.39 10.61 5.83
C VAL A 133 -2.19 10.87 7.31
N ALA A 134 -1.13 11.61 7.67
CA ALA A 134 -0.72 11.82 9.06
C ALA A 134 -0.58 10.49 9.84
N ARG A 135 -0.05 9.44 9.18
CA ARG A 135 0.08 8.08 9.72
C ARG A 135 -1.25 7.45 10.19
N ASN A 136 -2.39 8.03 9.80
CA ASN A 136 -3.72 7.73 10.32
C ASN A 136 -3.83 7.81 11.85
N ARG A 137 -3.07 8.73 12.47
CA ARG A 137 -3.01 8.89 13.95
C ARG A 137 -3.64 10.17 14.47
N HIS A 138 -3.91 11.12 13.59
CA HIS A 138 -4.43 12.43 13.94
C HIS A 138 -5.88 12.55 13.46
N THR A 139 -6.81 12.69 14.40
CA THR A 139 -8.24 12.85 14.11
C THR A 139 -8.46 14.09 13.23
N GLU A 140 -9.36 14.02 12.26
CA GLU A 140 -9.67 15.10 11.31
C GLU A 140 -8.49 15.58 10.43
N HIS A 141 -7.38 14.83 10.36
CA HIS A 141 -6.26 15.14 9.47
C HIS A 141 -6.34 14.29 8.20
N ALA A 142 -7.47 14.39 7.48
CA ALA A 142 -7.68 13.76 6.19
C ALA A 142 -8.71 14.55 5.39
N THR A 143 -8.46 14.76 4.10
CA THR A 143 -9.37 15.49 3.21
C THR A 143 -9.61 14.71 1.92
N GLY A 144 -10.52 15.21 1.08
CA GLY A 144 -10.71 14.66 -0.26
C GLY A 144 -9.56 14.98 -1.24
N MET A 145 -8.70 15.95 -0.93
CA MET A 145 -7.62 16.38 -1.83
C MET A 145 -6.56 15.31 -1.99
N GLU A 146 -6.20 14.61 -0.90
CA GLU A 146 -5.18 13.56 -0.97
C GLU A 146 -5.63 12.40 -1.86
N ALA A 147 -6.91 12.00 -1.74
CA ALA A 147 -7.49 10.97 -2.60
C ALA A 147 -7.55 11.39 -4.07
N ARG A 148 -7.91 12.66 -4.34
CA ARG A 148 -7.93 13.22 -5.70
C ARG A 148 -6.54 13.18 -6.33
N ILE A 149 -5.54 13.75 -5.65
CA ILE A 149 -4.15 13.78 -6.13
C ILE A 149 -3.64 12.35 -6.39
N HIS A 150 -3.90 11.43 -5.46
CA HIS A 150 -3.47 10.05 -5.62
C HIS A 150 -4.04 9.39 -6.87
N ALA A 151 -5.34 9.58 -7.11
CA ALA A 151 -6.06 9.03 -8.25
C ALA A 151 -5.64 9.68 -9.58
N GLU A 152 -5.48 11.00 -9.62
CA GLU A 152 -5.04 11.72 -10.83
C GLU A 152 -3.64 11.30 -11.27
N ILE A 153 -2.70 11.18 -10.32
CA ILE A 153 -1.35 10.68 -10.63
C ILE A 153 -1.40 9.25 -11.12
N GLY A 154 -2.23 8.40 -10.50
CA GLY A 154 -2.39 7.00 -10.91
C GLY A 154 -2.94 6.87 -12.31
N HIS A 155 -3.99 7.64 -12.61
CA HIS A 155 -4.60 7.69 -13.93
C HIS A 155 -3.61 8.18 -14.99
N ALA A 156 -2.89 9.27 -14.72
CA ALA A 156 -1.87 9.80 -15.61
C ALA A 156 -0.72 8.79 -15.82
N THR A 157 -0.28 8.09 -14.77
CA THR A 157 0.77 7.07 -14.85
C THR A 157 0.32 5.87 -15.69
N ALA A 158 -0.94 5.43 -15.55
CA ALA A 158 -1.47 4.32 -16.34
C ALA A 158 -1.59 4.65 -17.84
N GLY A 159 -1.89 5.91 -18.18
CA GLY A 159 -2.05 6.37 -19.56
C GLY A 159 -0.79 6.90 -20.24
N SER A 160 0.31 7.10 -19.51
CA SER A 160 1.50 7.79 -20.04
C SER A 160 2.43 6.89 -20.88
N GLY A 161 2.27 5.56 -20.81
CA GLY A 161 3.19 4.62 -21.44
C GLY A 161 4.57 4.57 -20.76
N ILE A 162 4.70 5.11 -19.54
CA ILE A 162 5.95 5.14 -18.80
C ILE A 162 6.50 3.73 -18.53
N THR A 163 7.79 3.54 -18.74
CA THR A 163 8.47 2.29 -18.43
C THR A 163 8.73 2.17 -16.93
N GLN A 164 8.95 0.93 -16.45
CA GLN A 164 9.33 0.70 -15.06
C GLN A 164 10.64 1.40 -14.66
N GLN A 165 11.57 1.54 -15.61
CA GLN A 165 12.86 2.21 -15.38
C GLN A 165 12.68 3.72 -15.20
N GLU A 166 11.89 4.36 -16.05
CA GLU A 166 11.55 5.79 -15.92
C GLU A 166 10.75 6.05 -14.65
N ALA A 167 9.78 5.19 -14.33
CA ALA A 167 9.02 5.29 -13.10
C ALA A 167 9.91 5.18 -11.85
N ASN A 168 10.88 4.26 -11.86
CA ASN A 168 11.86 4.14 -10.78
C ASN A 168 12.70 5.43 -10.64
N PHE A 169 13.19 5.98 -11.76
CA PHE A 169 13.94 7.23 -11.75
C PHE A 169 13.12 8.40 -11.18
N ILE A 170 11.86 8.57 -11.60
CA ILE A 170 10.99 9.62 -11.07
C ILE A 170 10.78 9.45 -9.56
N VAL A 171 10.53 8.22 -9.12
CA VAL A 171 10.27 7.95 -7.70
C VAL A 171 11.53 8.19 -6.85
N ASP A 172 12.71 7.85 -7.35
CA ASP A 172 13.97 8.18 -6.69
C ASP A 172 14.12 9.70 -6.51
N LYS A 173 13.75 10.50 -7.52
CA LYS A 173 13.73 11.97 -7.43
C LYS A 173 12.68 12.52 -6.47
N LEU A 174 11.56 11.84 -6.31
CA LEU A 174 10.57 12.19 -5.29
C LEU A 174 11.08 11.87 -3.89
N LEU A 175 11.69 10.69 -3.70
CA LEU A 175 12.28 10.26 -2.43
C LEU A 175 13.33 11.24 -1.90
N GLU A 176 14.20 11.77 -2.78
CA GLU A 176 15.20 12.80 -2.44
C GLU A 176 14.57 14.03 -1.74
N LYS A 177 13.29 14.32 -1.98
CA LYS A 177 12.58 15.48 -1.41
C LYS A 177 12.02 15.25 -0.01
N TYR A 178 11.83 14.00 0.44
CA TYR A 178 11.12 13.73 1.69
C TYR A 178 11.68 12.60 2.56
N GLU A 179 12.52 11.70 2.05
CA GLU A 179 12.91 10.49 2.79
C GLU A 179 13.65 10.81 4.10
N ASN A 180 14.42 11.91 4.11
CA ASN A 180 15.12 12.42 5.30
C ASN A 180 14.19 13.04 6.36
N ARG A 181 12.93 13.32 6.02
CA ARG A 181 11.92 13.92 6.93
C ARG A 181 10.91 12.91 7.47
N LEU A 182 10.98 11.64 7.05
CA LEU A 182 10.01 10.60 7.48
C LEU A 182 9.94 10.39 9.00
N SER A 183 11.00 10.68 9.73
CA SER A 183 11.01 10.65 11.21
C SER A 183 10.15 11.76 11.82
N ASN A 184 10.23 12.97 11.26
CA ASN A 184 9.52 14.16 11.71
C ASN A 184 8.82 14.87 10.53
N PRO A 185 7.76 14.26 9.97
CA PRO A 185 7.04 14.83 8.84
C PRO A 185 6.17 16.00 9.30
N PRO A 186 5.83 16.95 8.41
CA PRO A 186 4.81 17.95 8.70
C PRO A 186 3.43 17.27 8.81
N ILE A 187 2.65 17.65 9.81
CA ILE A 187 1.31 17.10 10.12
C ILE A 187 0.24 18.15 9.84
#